data_AF-A0A4R4BLI9-F1
#
_entry.id   AF-A0A4R4BLI9-F1
#
_cell.length_a   1.000
_cell.length_b   1.000
_cell.length_c   1.000
_cell.angle_alpha   90.00
_cell.angle_beta   90.00
_cell.angle_gamma   90.00
#
_symmetry.space_group_name_H-M   'P 1'
#
loop_
_entity.id
_entity.type
_entity.pdbx_description
1 polymer ?
#
loop_
_entity_poly.entity_id
_entity_poly.type
_entity_poly.pdbx_seq_one_letter_code
_entity_poly.pdbx_strand_id
1 'polypeptide(L)'
;MKHLLCVLLCVSFIFPLTALDTQSYSFIDHLLSISQAKAPEIYEDGVIFTFPSTYRRVGIAFAHEGYSRVYWFKKLLKHDDIPPGASKNQSGNDLVGFKDSGILFYVYEYPREVRELQYRLVIDGLWQRDPLNPLYRTDPSTGLAYSVVTLPPPSPIRSTYDAPAGSLRFSFSAAPGERVTVAGSFNNWDPFMYELEEVSPGFYLLTLPLPPGKYQYVFFYRGERVLDPNNPRKVYTRDGRTASEAIVP
;
A
#
# COMPACT_ATOMS: atom_id res chain seq x y z
N MET A 1 41.03 -40.67 -12.73
CA MET A 1 40.38 -40.51 -11.41
C MET A 1 40.69 -39.08 -10.95
N LYS A 2 39.79 -38.11 -10.76
CA LYS A 2 38.33 -37.96 -10.78
C LYS A 2 38.08 -36.49 -11.22
N HIS A 3 37.12 -36.24 -12.12
CA HIS A 3 36.69 -34.88 -12.45
C HIS A 3 35.87 -34.32 -11.28
N LEU A 4 36.27 -33.17 -10.73
CA LEU A 4 35.51 -32.48 -9.69
C LEU A 4 34.50 -31.55 -10.37
N LEU A 5 33.25 -32.00 -10.42
CA LEU A 5 32.10 -31.25 -10.93
C LEU A 5 31.68 -30.23 -9.86
N CYS A 6 32.00 -28.95 -10.07
CA CYS A 6 31.43 -27.84 -9.28
C CYS A 6 29.98 -27.64 -9.71
N VAL A 7 29.03 -28.15 -8.92
CA VAL A 7 27.61 -27.83 -9.06
C VAL A 7 27.39 -26.44 -8.48
N LEU A 8 27.20 -25.46 -9.35
CA LEU A 8 26.74 -24.12 -8.98
C LEU A 8 25.27 -24.23 -8.57
N LEU A 9 25.01 -24.16 -7.27
CA LEU A 9 23.66 -24.11 -6.73
C LEU A 9 23.11 -22.69 -6.95
N CYS A 10 22.59 -22.41 -8.15
CA CYS A 10 21.80 -21.21 -8.41
C CYS A 10 20.49 -21.31 -7.63
N VAL A 11 20.45 -20.76 -6.41
CA VAL A 11 19.20 -20.49 -5.71
C VAL A 11 18.54 -19.33 -6.43
N SER A 12 17.75 -19.64 -7.45
CA SER A 12 16.80 -18.69 -8.03
C SER A 12 15.76 -18.39 -6.96
N PHE A 13 15.92 -17.28 -6.24
CA PHE A 13 14.83 -16.65 -5.52
C PHE A 13 13.82 -16.16 -6.55
N ILE A 14 12.94 -17.06 -6.97
CA ILE A 14 11.71 -16.70 -7.66
C ILE A 14 10.85 -16.09 -6.56
N PHE A 15 10.95 -14.78 -6.38
CA PHE A 15 9.95 -14.07 -5.61
C PHE A 15 8.64 -14.20 -6.38
N PRO A 16 7.60 -14.83 -5.83
CA PRO A 16 6.27 -14.64 -6.40
C PRO A 16 6.02 -13.14 -6.35
N LEU A 17 5.74 -12.56 -7.52
CA LEU A 17 5.17 -11.24 -7.62
C LEU A 17 3.84 -11.34 -6.86
N THR A 18 3.85 -10.98 -5.57
CA THR A 18 2.61 -10.78 -4.84
C THR A 18 1.88 -9.73 -5.64
N ALA A 19 0.69 -10.10 -6.12
CA ALA A 19 -0.23 -9.08 -6.55
C ALA A 19 -0.37 -8.12 -5.38
N LEU A 20 -0.25 -6.81 -5.64
CA LEU A 20 -0.85 -5.76 -4.82
C LEU A 20 -1.97 -6.37 -4.01
N ASP A 21 -1.99 -6.17 -2.70
CA ASP A 21 -3.23 -6.36 -1.97
C ASP A 21 -4.18 -5.26 -2.46
N THR A 22 -4.70 -5.46 -3.68
CA THR A 22 -5.63 -4.62 -4.42
C THR A 22 -7.00 -4.68 -3.72
N GLN A 23 -7.06 -5.32 -2.55
CA GLN A 23 -8.14 -5.38 -1.58
C GLN A 23 -8.10 -4.20 -0.61
N SER A 24 -7.00 -3.43 -0.52
CA SER A 24 -6.94 -2.22 0.30
C SER A 24 -7.68 -1.08 -0.42
N TYR A 25 -8.96 -0.90 -0.08
CA TYR A 25 -9.78 0.18 -0.63
C TYR A 25 -9.13 1.56 -0.46
N SER A 26 -8.40 1.79 0.64
CA SER A 26 -7.67 3.04 0.91
C SER A 26 -6.58 3.33 -0.12
N PHE A 27 -5.83 2.33 -0.56
CA PHE A 27 -4.80 2.52 -1.57
C PHE A 27 -5.39 2.97 -2.92
N ILE A 28 -6.48 2.33 -3.35
CA ILE A 28 -7.17 2.67 -4.59
C ILE A 28 -7.77 4.08 -4.51
N ASP A 29 -8.45 4.39 -3.40
CA ASP A 29 -9.02 5.72 -3.16
C ASP A 29 -7.94 6.80 -3.17
N HIS A 30 -6.79 6.55 -2.54
CA HIS A 30 -5.65 7.46 -2.54
C HIS A 30 -5.12 7.68 -3.96
N LEU A 31 -4.88 6.60 -4.71
CA LEU A 31 -4.42 6.69 -6.09
C LEU A 31 -5.39 7.50 -6.97
N LEU A 32 -6.70 7.28 -6.80
CA LEU A 32 -7.75 8.04 -7.51
C LEU A 32 -7.86 9.49 -7.04
N SER A 33 -7.44 9.83 -5.83
CA SER A 33 -7.42 11.20 -5.32
C SER A 33 -6.32 12.07 -5.96
N ILE A 34 -5.25 11.45 -6.48
CA ILE A 34 -4.11 12.18 -7.06
C ILE A 34 -4.58 13.04 -8.25
N SER A 35 -4.35 14.35 -8.17
CA SER A 35 -4.77 15.33 -9.18
C SER A 35 -3.62 15.84 -10.05
N GLN A 36 -2.38 15.68 -9.60
CA GLN A 36 -1.20 16.14 -10.33
C GLN A 36 -0.01 15.21 -10.08
N ALA A 37 0.82 15.01 -11.12
CA ALA A 37 2.07 14.28 -10.99
C ALA A 37 3.08 15.05 -10.10
N LYS A 38 3.75 14.32 -9.21
CA LYS A 38 4.71 14.83 -8.23
C LYS A 38 5.82 13.80 -7.97
N ALA A 39 6.79 14.18 -7.13
CA ALA A 39 7.83 13.29 -6.62
C ALA A 39 7.23 11.99 -6.05
N PRO A 40 7.97 10.87 -6.04
CA PRO A 40 7.46 9.60 -5.52
C PRO A 40 6.93 9.76 -4.10
N GLU A 41 5.78 9.15 -3.86
CA GLU A 41 5.09 9.15 -2.57
C GLU A 41 5.07 7.75 -2.00
N ILE A 42 5.35 7.62 -0.71
CA ILE A 42 5.20 6.36 0.01
C ILE A 42 3.80 6.33 0.60
N TYR A 43 3.05 5.27 0.32
CA TYR A 43 1.72 5.06 0.84
C TYR A 43 1.54 3.58 1.17
N GLU A 44 1.17 3.28 2.41
CA GLU A 44 1.15 1.91 2.95
C GLU A 44 2.50 1.20 2.72
N ASP A 45 2.51 0.07 2.01
CA ASP A 45 3.68 -0.73 1.64
C ASP A 45 4.12 -0.53 0.18
N GLY A 46 3.60 0.52 -0.47
CA GLY A 46 3.92 0.89 -1.83
C GLY A 46 4.64 2.23 -1.95
N VAL A 47 5.43 2.35 -3.02
CA VAL A 47 5.88 3.64 -3.55
C VAL A 47 5.12 3.93 -4.83
N ILE A 48 4.39 5.05 -4.83
CA ILE A 48 3.64 5.54 -5.97
C ILE A 48 4.52 6.52 -6.74
N PHE A 49 4.88 6.15 -7.96
CA PHE A 49 5.55 7.01 -8.92
C PHE A 49 4.50 7.61 -9.84
N THR A 50 4.58 8.92 -10.10
CA THR A 50 3.64 9.61 -10.98
C THR A 50 4.37 10.44 -12.02
N PHE A 51 3.77 10.59 -13.20
CA PHE A 51 4.30 11.42 -14.27
C PHE A 51 3.17 12.00 -15.12
N PRO A 52 3.33 13.16 -15.77
CA PRO A 52 2.29 13.69 -16.67
C PRO A 52 2.00 12.74 -17.84
N SER A 53 0.72 12.54 -18.18
CA SER A 53 0.30 11.70 -19.32
C SER A 53 0.48 12.37 -20.69
N THR A 54 1.03 13.59 -20.72
CA THR A 54 1.51 14.23 -21.95
C THR A 54 2.70 13.50 -22.58
N TYR A 55 3.46 12.75 -21.78
CA TYR A 55 4.54 11.89 -22.27
C TYR A 55 3.96 10.59 -22.83
N ARG A 56 4.49 10.15 -23.97
CA ARG A 56 3.96 8.95 -24.65
C ARG A 56 4.34 7.67 -23.93
N ARG A 57 5.57 7.61 -23.42
CA ARG A 57 6.08 6.39 -22.78
C ARG A 57 7.03 6.75 -21.64
N VAL A 58 6.60 6.40 -20.44
CA VAL A 58 7.41 6.53 -19.22
C VAL A 58 7.57 5.14 -18.63
N GLY A 59 8.80 4.77 -18.35
CA GLY A 59 9.13 3.55 -17.62
C GLY A 59 10.08 3.84 -16.47
N ILE A 60 10.21 2.88 -15.57
CA ILE A 60 11.11 2.90 -14.43
C ILE A 60 11.93 1.62 -14.38
N ALA A 61 13.16 1.73 -13.95
CA ALA A 61 14.06 0.61 -13.73
C ALA A 61 14.83 0.82 -12.42
N PHE A 62 15.09 -0.27 -11.71
CA PHE A 62 15.62 -0.23 -10.35
C PHE A 62 17.05 -0.78 -10.27
N ALA A 63 17.86 -0.17 -9.40
CA ALA A 63 19.26 -0.54 -9.24
C ALA A 63 19.44 -1.95 -8.65
N HIS A 64 18.56 -2.37 -7.73
CA HIS A 64 18.62 -3.69 -7.11
C HIS A 64 18.34 -4.83 -8.11
N GLU A 65 17.73 -4.52 -9.26
CA GLU A 65 17.57 -5.43 -10.40
C GLU A 65 18.67 -5.23 -11.46
N GLY A 66 19.72 -4.46 -11.14
CA GLY A 66 20.79 -4.10 -12.07
C GLY A 66 20.32 -3.28 -13.26
N TYR A 67 19.20 -2.57 -13.16
CA TYR A 67 18.54 -1.86 -14.26
C TYR A 67 18.20 -2.75 -15.48
N SER A 68 18.11 -4.08 -15.29
CA SER A 68 17.92 -5.04 -16.37
C SER A 68 16.50 -5.08 -16.94
N ARG A 69 15.52 -4.57 -16.18
CA ARG A 69 14.11 -4.55 -16.56
C ARG A 69 13.54 -3.13 -16.45
N VAL A 70 12.69 -2.79 -17.42
CA VAL A 70 11.92 -1.54 -17.44
C VAL A 70 10.45 -1.86 -17.22
N TYR A 71 9.87 -1.26 -16.19
CA TYR A 71 8.46 -1.30 -15.87
C TYR A 71 7.76 -0.07 -16.43
N TRP A 72 6.76 -0.27 -17.27
CA TRP A 72 6.07 0.83 -17.94
C TRP A 72 4.91 1.37 -17.10
N PHE A 73 4.80 2.70 -17.04
CA PHE A 73 3.73 3.36 -16.32
C PHE A 73 2.39 3.11 -17.02
N LYS A 74 1.32 3.06 -16.23
CA LYS A 74 -0.06 2.93 -16.69
C LYS A 74 -0.75 4.27 -16.64
N LYS A 75 -1.73 4.50 -17.52
CA LYS A 75 -2.61 5.66 -17.40
C LYS A 75 -3.56 5.48 -16.22
N LEU A 76 -3.67 6.50 -15.38
CA LEU A 76 -4.70 6.59 -14.37
C LEU A 76 -5.99 7.09 -15.05
N LEU A 77 -7.03 6.26 -14.99
CA LEU A 77 -8.34 6.60 -15.52
C LEU A 77 -9.28 6.89 -14.35
N LYS A 78 -10.05 7.97 -14.45
CA LYS A 78 -11.09 8.33 -13.47
C LYS A 78 -12.46 8.19 -14.11
N HIS A 79 -13.46 7.88 -13.29
CA HIS A 79 -14.84 7.86 -13.73
C HIS A 79 -15.29 9.30 -14.04
N ASP A 80 -16.08 9.49 -15.10
CA ASP A 80 -16.73 10.77 -15.36
C ASP A 80 -17.76 11.07 -14.26
N ASP A 81 -17.65 12.23 -13.61
CA ASP A 81 -18.70 12.67 -12.68
C ASP A 81 -20.01 12.82 -13.46
N ILE A 82 -21.01 11.98 -13.17
CA ILE A 82 -22.35 12.15 -13.72
C ILE A 82 -22.93 13.42 -13.09
N PRO A 83 -23.23 14.48 -13.85
CA PRO A 83 -23.81 15.68 -13.29
C PRO A 83 -25.14 15.34 -12.61
N PRO A 84 -25.42 15.86 -11.40
CA PRO A 84 -26.72 15.65 -10.75
C PRO A 84 -27.83 16.22 -11.65
N GLY A 85 -28.64 15.33 -12.25
CA GLY A 85 -29.75 15.69 -13.15
C GLY A 85 -29.68 15.12 -14.58
N ALA A 86 -28.63 14.38 -14.95
CA ALA A 86 -28.59 13.69 -16.24
C ALA A 86 -29.60 12.53 -16.28
N SER A 87 -30.68 12.69 -17.05
CA SER A 87 -31.72 11.67 -17.23
C SER A 87 -31.19 10.47 -18.03
N LYS A 88 -31.35 9.26 -17.49
CA LYS A 88 -31.15 7.98 -18.19
C LYS A 88 -32.25 7.80 -19.24
N ASN A 89 -32.09 8.43 -20.40
CA ASN A 89 -32.94 8.13 -21.55
C ASN A 89 -32.13 7.58 -22.72
N GLN A 90 -32.41 6.30 -22.98
CA GLN A 90 -32.29 5.55 -24.24
C GLN A 90 -30.92 4.98 -24.66
N SER A 91 -30.98 3.65 -24.87
CA SER A 91 -30.10 2.78 -25.64
C SER A 91 -28.72 2.45 -25.08
N GLY A 92 -28.69 1.27 -24.44
CA GLY A 92 -27.63 0.26 -24.47
C GLY A 92 -26.19 0.69 -24.76
N ASN A 93 -25.37 0.61 -23.71
CA ASN A 93 -23.92 0.33 -23.67
C ASN A 93 -22.93 1.46 -23.35
N ASP A 94 -23.35 2.73 -23.21
CA ASP A 94 -22.44 3.86 -22.93
C ASP A 94 -22.61 4.46 -21.53
N LEU A 95 -22.54 3.65 -20.46
CA LEU A 95 -22.93 4.11 -19.10
C LEU A 95 -21.82 4.23 -18.05
N VAL A 96 -20.54 4.16 -18.42
CA VAL A 96 -19.42 4.61 -17.57
C VAL A 96 -18.30 5.13 -18.48
N GLY A 97 -18.20 6.45 -18.62
CA GLY A 97 -17.06 7.08 -19.29
C GLY A 97 -15.86 7.08 -18.36
N PHE A 98 -14.76 6.42 -18.77
CA PHE A 98 -13.47 6.59 -18.11
C PHE A 98 -12.68 7.68 -18.81
N LYS A 99 -12.28 8.70 -18.06
CA LYS A 99 -11.48 9.82 -18.55
C LYS A 99 -10.03 9.69 -18.10
N ASP A 100 -9.10 10.02 -18.99
CA ASP A 100 -7.67 10.16 -18.68
C ASP A 100 -7.51 11.25 -17.61
N SER A 101 -6.93 10.90 -16.47
CA SER A 101 -6.75 11.85 -15.37
C SER A 101 -5.61 12.84 -15.60
N GLY A 102 -4.87 12.71 -16.71
CA GLY A 102 -3.64 13.48 -16.94
C GLY A 102 -2.40 12.84 -16.32
N ILE A 103 -2.52 11.65 -15.72
CA ILE A 103 -1.48 11.04 -14.88
C ILE A 103 -1.11 9.64 -15.39
N LEU A 104 0.18 9.41 -15.55
CA LEU A 104 0.79 8.10 -15.63
C LEU A 104 1.27 7.71 -14.23
N PHE A 105 1.16 6.43 -13.88
CA PHE A 105 1.65 5.95 -12.60
C PHE A 105 2.30 4.56 -12.70
N TYR A 106 3.20 4.29 -11.75
CA TYR A 106 3.70 2.97 -11.44
C TYR A 106 3.72 2.80 -9.92
N VAL A 107 3.31 1.64 -9.43
CA VAL A 107 3.38 1.31 -8.01
C VAL A 107 4.45 0.25 -7.84
N TYR A 108 5.38 0.51 -6.93
CA TYR A 108 6.39 -0.45 -6.50
C TYR A 108 6.08 -0.90 -5.08
N GLU A 109 5.78 -2.18 -4.90
CA GLU A 109 5.76 -2.81 -3.58
C GLU A 109 7.19 -3.03 -3.11
N TYR A 110 7.53 -2.51 -1.93
CA TYR A 110 8.89 -2.65 -1.39
C TYR A 110 8.92 -3.71 -0.27
N PRO A 111 9.90 -4.63 -0.28
CA PRO A 111 10.16 -5.48 0.88
C PRO A 111 10.51 -4.59 2.08
N ARG A 112 10.01 -4.94 3.27
CA ARG A 112 10.10 -4.11 4.48
C ARG A 112 11.54 -3.94 4.99
N GLU A 113 12.45 -4.76 4.49
CA GLU A 113 13.87 -4.73 4.78
C GLU A 113 14.60 -3.62 4.00
N VAL A 114 14.03 -3.16 2.88
CA VAL A 114 14.64 -2.15 2.02
C VAL A 114 14.46 -0.76 2.64
N ARG A 115 15.56 0.01 2.72
CA ARG A 115 15.60 1.36 3.30
C ARG A 115 15.78 2.46 2.27
N GLU A 116 16.26 2.10 1.10
CA GLU A 116 16.53 3.04 0.03
C GLU A 116 16.22 2.35 -1.29
N LEU A 117 15.43 3.01 -2.12
CA LEU A 117 15.13 2.58 -3.47
C LEU A 117 15.83 3.50 -4.45
N GLN A 118 16.78 2.95 -5.20
CA GLN A 118 17.51 3.66 -6.25
C GLN A 118 16.92 3.29 -7.62
N TYR A 119 16.63 4.30 -8.42
CA TYR A 119 15.92 4.10 -9.69
C TYR A 119 16.29 5.14 -10.75
N ARG A 120 15.97 4.81 -11.99
CA ARG A 120 16.02 5.72 -13.15
C ARG A 120 14.74 5.59 -13.95
N LEU A 121 14.37 6.67 -14.63
CA LEU A 121 13.26 6.68 -15.56
C LEU A 121 13.76 6.50 -17.00
N VAL A 122 12.92 5.88 -17.82
CA VAL A 122 13.03 5.83 -19.27
C VAL A 122 11.89 6.66 -19.84
N ILE A 123 12.19 7.89 -20.25
CA ILE A 123 11.20 8.84 -20.79
C ILE A 123 11.45 8.98 -22.28
N ASP A 124 10.49 8.55 -23.09
CA ASP A 124 10.56 8.55 -24.55
C ASP A 124 11.87 7.92 -25.10
N GLY A 125 12.36 6.89 -24.40
CA GLY A 125 13.57 6.13 -24.75
C GLY A 125 14.87 6.64 -24.12
N LEU A 126 14.85 7.78 -23.45
CA LEU A 126 16.02 8.35 -22.77
C LEU A 126 16.06 7.93 -21.30
N TRP A 127 17.21 7.38 -20.90
CA TRP A 127 17.48 7.03 -19.51
C TRP A 127 17.94 8.24 -18.72
N GLN A 128 17.15 8.64 -17.74
CA GLN A 128 17.44 9.83 -16.93
C GLN A 128 16.99 9.65 -15.48
N ARG A 129 17.42 10.57 -14.62
CA ARG A 129 16.85 10.71 -13.28
C ARG A 129 15.40 11.17 -13.40
N ASP A 130 14.62 10.90 -12.37
CA ASP A 130 13.29 11.46 -12.21
C ASP A 130 13.37 12.98 -12.05
N PRO A 131 12.85 13.78 -13.00
CA PRO A 131 12.89 15.23 -12.91
C PRO A 131 11.94 15.79 -11.84
N LEU A 132 10.96 15.00 -11.37
CA LEU A 132 10.03 15.40 -10.32
C LEU A 132 10.57 15.08 -8.93
N ASN A 133 11.52 14.16 -8.81
CA ASN A 133 12.15 13.81 -7.53
C ASN A 133 13.38 14.69 -7.26
N PRO A 134 13.37 15.56 -6.23
CA PRO A 134 14.52 16.38 -5.88
C PRO A 134 15.67 15.55 -5.28
N LEU A 135 15.41 14.35 -4.76
CA LEU A 135 16.41 13.49 -4.15
C LEU A 135 17.06 12.57 -5.19
N TYR A 136 18.35 12.79 -5.43
CA TYR A 136 19.15 12.00 -6.35
C TYR A 136 20.59 11.89 -5.85
N ARG A 137 21.32 10.91 -6.36
CA ARG A 137 22.76 10.74 -6.11
C ARG A 137 23.47 10.53 -7.44
N THR A 138 24.78 10.75 -7.41
CA THR A 138 25.68 10.46 -8.53
C THR A 138 26.75 9.51 -8.03
N ASP A 139 26.93 8.39 -8.72
CA ASP A 139 28.04 7.49 -8.47
C ASP A 139 29.35 8.15 -8.92
N PRO A 140 30.32 8.41 -8.02
CA PRO A 140 31.58 9.07 -8.37
C PRO A 140 32.45 8.25 -9.33
N SER A 141 32.30 6.92 -9.34
CA SER A 141 33.13 6.03 -10.15
C SER A 141 32.65 5.95 -11.60
N THR A 142 31.34 6.00 -11.81
CA THR A 142 30.73 5.88 -13.15
C THR A 142 30.18 7.20 -13.69
N GLY A 143 30.02 8.22 -12.83
CA GLY A 143 29.31 9.45 -13.14
C GLY A 143 27.79 9.27 -13.28
N LEU A 144 27.27 8.09 -12.98
CA LEU A 144 25.85 7.76 -13.18
C LEU A 144 24.98 8.47 -12.14
N ALA A 145 24.08 9.34 -12.61
CA ALA A 145 23.05 9.95 -11.78
C ALA A 145 21.77 9.08 -11.74
N TYR A 146 21.25 8.87 -10.53
CA TYR A 146 20.02 8.11 -10.26
C TYR A 146 19.20 8.78 -9.17
N SER A 147 17.88 8.62 -9.25
CA SER A 147 16.95 9.13 -8.24
C SER A 147 16.83 8.17 -7.07
N VAL A 148 16.49 8.71 -5.91
CA VAL A 148 16.45 7.96 -4.65
C VAL A 148 15.13 8.21 -3.93
N VAL A 149 14.54 7.15 -3.38
CA VAL A 149 13.46 7.23 -2.40
C VAL A 149 13.97 6.63 -1.09
N THR A 150 13.94 7.42 -0.01
CA THR A 150 14.22 6.92 1.34
C THR A 150 12.97 6.24 1.87
N LEU A 151 13.05 4.94 2.11
CA LEU A 151 11.93 4.15 2.62
C LEU A 151 11.93 4.17 4.15
N PRO A 152 10.74 4.15 4.78
CA PRO A 152 10.66 4.11 6.23
C PRO A 152 11.37 2.87 6.79
N PRO A 153 11.82 2.91 8.07
CA PRO A 153 12.16 1.70 8.78
C PRO A 153 10.97 0.71 8.71
N PRO A 154 11.20 -0.61 8.85
CA PRO A 154 10.06 -1.51 8.86
C PRO A 154 9.31 -1.11 10.11
N SER A 155 8.10 -0.57 9.95
CA SER A 155 7.15 -0.61 11.05
C SER A 155 7.13 -2.07 11.45
N PRO A 156 7.56 -2.41 12.68
CA PRO A 156 7.60 -3.80 13.08
C PRO A 156 6.17 -4.28 12.89
N ILE A 157 5.92 -5.13 11.87
CA ILE A 157 4.66 -5.84 11.76
C ILE A 157 4.69 -6.75 12.97
N ARG A 158 4.25 -6.21 14.08
CA ARG A 158 3.81 -6.99 15.18
C ARG A 158 2.38 -7.26 14.79
N SER A 159 2.17 -8.44 14.21
CA SER A 159 0.84 -9.02 14.07
C SER A 159 0.02 -8.72 15.33
N THR A 160 -1.32 -8.74 15.24
CA THR A 160 -2.19 -8.70 16.43
C THR A 160 -1.73 -9.67 17.54
N TYR A 161 -0.96 -10.71 17.19
CA TYR A 161 -0.32 -11.71 18.07
C TYR A 161 1.09 -11.40 18.60
N ASP A 162 1.76 -10.31 18.21
CA ASP A 162 3.09 -9.90 18.70
C ASP A 162 2.98 -8.73 19.70
N ALA A 163 1.87 -8.74 20.44
CA ALA A 163 1.67 -7.92 21.62
C ALA A 163 2.41 -8.58 22.81
N PRO A 164 2.96 -7.80 23.77
CA PRO A 164 3.45 -8.35 25.03
C PRO A 164 2.45 -9.32 25.66
N ALA A 165 2.93 -10.34 26.38
CA ALA A 165 2.05 -11.27 27.09
C ALA A 165 1.02 -10.52 27.96
N GLY A 166 -0.25 -10.89 27.87
CA GLY A 166 -1.36 -10.18 28.54
C GLY A 166 -1.79 -8.88 27.86
N SER A 167 -1.52 -8.73 26.56
CA SER A 167 -2.04 -7.60 25.77
C SER A 167 -2.49 -8.05 24.38
N LEU A 168 -3.32 -7.22 23.75
CA LEU A 168 -3.78 -7.36 22.39
C LEU A 168 -3.42 -6.11 21.61
N ARG A 169 -2.79 -6.30 20.45
CA ARG A 169 -2.45 -5.21 19.53
C ARG A 169 -3.47 -5.16 18.40
N PHE A 170 -3.99 -3.97 18.13
CA PHE A 170 -4.84 -3.66 16.99
C PHE A 170 -4.03 -2.85 15.99
N SER A 171 -4.12 -3.22 14.72
CA SER A 171 -3.47 -2.52 13.61
C SER A 171 -4.46 -2.31 12.48
N PHE A 172 -4.50 -1.11 11.91
CA PHE A 172 -5.40 -0.75 10.82
C PHE A 172 -4.67 0.12 9.79
N SER A 173 -4.95 -0.08 8.51
CA SER A 173 -4.42 0.75 7.41
C SER A 173 -5.56 1.58 6.83
N ALA A 174 -5.32 2.88 6.64
CA ALA A 174 -6.28 3.83 6.09
C ALA A 174 -5.55 5.03 5.45
N ALA A 175 -6.31 6.03 4.99
CA ALA A 175 -5.69 7.30 4.58
C ALA A 175 -5.03 8.02 5.78
N PRO A 176 -3.91 8.74 5.57
CA PRO A 176 -3.25 9.48 6.65
C PRO A 176 -4.13 10.57 7.27
N GLY A 177 -3.96 10.83 8.56
CA GLY A 177 -4.71 11.84 9.31
C GLY A 177 -6.18 11.52 9.58
N GLU A 178 -6.62 10.30 9.28
CA GLU A 178 -7.96 9.80 9.58
C GLU A 178 -8.12 9.39 11.04
N ARG A 179 -9.39 9.32 11.47
CA ARG A 179 -9.76 8.83 12.79
C ARG A 179 -10.21 7.38 12.72
N VAL A 180 -9.52 6.50 13.44
CA VAL A 180 -9.85 5.07 13.53
C VAL A 180 -10.06 4.69 14.99
N THR A 181 -11.21 4.10 15.30
CA THR A 181 -11.49 3.59 16.65
C THR A 181 -11.78 2.09 16.63
N VAL A 182 -11.65 1.43 17.78
CA VAL A 182 -11.95 0.01 17.94
C VAL A 182 -13.00 -0.19 19.03
N ALA A 183 -13.97 -1.07 18.75
CA ALA A 183 -14.95 -1.51 19.74
C ALA A 183 -15.02 -3.03 19.76
N GLY A 184 -15.25 -3.60 20.94
CA GLY A 184 -15.32 -5.03 21.12
C GLY A 184 -15.85 -5.46 22.47
N SER A 185 -15.76 -6.76 22.74
CA SER A 185 -16.23 -7.35 24.00
C SER A 185 -15.53 -6.77 25.24
N PHE A 186 -14.30 -6.28 25.10
CA PHE A 186 -13.51 -5.70 26.19
C PHE A 186 -13.96 -4.29 26.62
N ASN A 187 -14.73 -3.58 25.79
CA ASN A 187 -15.21 -2.23 26.09
C ASN A 187 -16.72 -2.08 25.93
N ASN A 188 -17.44 -3.20 26.04
CA ASN A 188 -18.90 -3.26 25.86
C ASN A 188 -19.37 -2.66 24.52
N TRP A 189 -18.57 -2.82 23.45
CA TRP A 189 -18.87 -2.31 22.11
C TRP A 189 -19.03 -0.79 21.99
N ASP A 190 -18.44 -0.01 22.90
CA ASP A 190 -18.41 1.45 22.79
C ASP A 190 -17.43 1.90 21.67
N PRO A 191 -17.91 2.53 20.58
CA PRO A 191 -17.05 2.93 19.45
C PRO A 191 -16.23 4.19 19.72
N PHE A 192 -16.43 4.88 20.83
CA PHE A 192 -15.75 6.14 21.13
C PHE A 192 -14.64 6.01 22.17
N MET A 193 -14.53 4.84 22.81
CA MET A 193 -13.64 4.65 23.95
C MET A 193 -12.17 4.54 23.56
N TYR A 194 -11.85 3.83 22.47
CA TYR A 194 -10.48 3.53 22.09
C TYR A 194 -10.19 3.95 20.66
N GLU A 195 -9.32 4.94 20.53
CA GLU A 195 -8.80 5.46 19.27
C GLU A 195 -7.40 4.88 19.01
N LEU A 196 -7.12 4.52 17.76
CA LEU A 196 -5.80 4.06 17.34
C LEU A 196 -4.91 5.27 17.02
N GLU A 197 -3.63 5.19 17.38
CA GLU A 197 -2.64 6.22 17.08
C GLU A 197 -2.04 5.99 15.69
N GLU A 198 -1.97 7.04 14.88
CA GLU A 198 -1.24 7.01 13.60
C GLU A 198 0.27 7.04 13.85
N VAL A 199 0.93 5.89 13.73
CA VAL A 199 2.37 5.76 14.01
C VAL A 199 3.25 6.03 12.79
N SER A 200 2.66 5.97 11.59
CA SER A 200 3.24 6.41 10.31
C SER A 200 2.09 6.74 9.35
N PRO A 201 2.31 7.55 8.29
CA PRO A 201 1.26 7.93 7.36
C PRO A 201 0.37 6.76 6.93
N GLY A 202 -0.90 6.78 7.35
CA GLY A 202 -1.92 5.79 7.01
C GLY A 202 -1.85 4.46 7.78
N PHE A 203 -0.99 4.34 8.78
CA PHE A 203 -0.88 3.13 9.61
C PHE A 203 -1.17 3.44 11.08
N TYR A 204 -2.20 2.78 11.60
CA TYR A 204 -2.79 3.03 12.90
C TYR A 204 -2.55 1.86 13.84
N LEU A 205 -2.23 2.14 15.09
CA LEU A 205 -1.88 1.13 16.08
C LEU A 205 -2.47 1.45 17.47
N LEU A 206 -2.91 0.42 18.17
CA LEU A 206 -3.29 0.48 19.58
C LEU A 206 -2.88 -0.82 20.26
N THR A 207 -2.31 -0.75 21.46
CA THR A 207 -2.05 -1.94 22.27
C THR A 207 -2.82 -1.82 23.58
N LEU A 208 -3.73 -2.76 23.86
CA LEU A 208 -4.51 -2.79 25.09
C LEU A 208 -4.04 -3.94 25.99
N PRO A 209 -3.79 -3.70 27.28
CA PRO A 209 -3.61 -4.78 28.24
C PRO A 209 -4.95 -5.49 28.42
N LEU A 210 -5.01 -6.75 27.99
CA LEU A 210 -6.20 -7.59 28.04
C LEU A 210 -5.81 -8.93 28.66
N PRO A 211 -6.56 -9.44 29.66
CA PRO A 211 -6.34 -10.78 30.19
C PRO A 211 -6.39 -11.86 29.10
N PRO A 212 -5.80 -13.05 29.35
CA PRO A 212 -5.95 -14.19 28.46
C PRO A 212 -7.44 -14.49 28.20
N GLY A 213 -7.80 -14.66 26.93
CA GLY A 213 -9.20 -14.78 26.55
C GLY A 213 -9.45 -14.58 25.06
N LYS A 214 -10.72 -14.79 24.68
CA LYS A 214 -11.22 -14.54 23.33
C LYS A 214 -11.93 -13.20 23.30
N TYR A 215 -11.56 -12.37 22.33
CA TYR A 215 -12.11 -11.04 22.15
C TYR A 215 -12.69 -10.89 20.77
N GLN A 216 -13.91 -10.35 20.71
CA GLN A 216 -14.58 -10.00 19.46
C GLN A 216 -14.49 -8.50 19.28
N TYR A 217 -14.11 -8.03 18.10
CA TYR A 217 -13.93 -6.61 17.83
C TYR A 217 -14.23 -6.23 16.39
N VAL A 218 -14.42 -4.93 16.19
CA VAL A 218 -14.55 -4.25 14.91
C VAL A 218 -13.88 -2.88 14.98
N PHE A 219 -13.46 -2.38 13.83
CA PHE A 219 -13.00 -1.02 13.67
C PHE A 219 -14.16 -0.11 13.25
N PHE A 220 -14.04 1.16 13.60
CA PHE A 220 -14.86 2.22 13.02
C PHE A 220 -13.95 3.18 12.27
N TYR A 221 -14.24 3.35 10.98
CA TYR A 221 -13.51 4.23 10.08
C TYR A 221 -14.52 5.03 9.27
N ARG A 222 -14.41 6.37 9.29
CA ARG A 222 -15.39 7.31 8.69
C ARG A 222 -16.85 7.03 9.09
N GLY A 223 -17.06 6.57 10.32
CA GLY A 223 -18.38 6.23 10.86
C GLY A 223 -18.91 4.85 10.44
N GLU A 224 -18.20 4.12 9.57
CA GLU A 224 -18.58 2.79 9.13
C GLU A 224 -17.92 1.70 9.97
N ARG A 225 -18.64 0.59 10.16
CA ARG A 225 -18.17 -0.59 10.88
C ARG A 225 -17.39 -1.51 9.95
N VAL A 226 -16.11 -1.70 10.23
CA VAL A 226 -15.18 -2.46 9.38
C VAL A 226 -14.63 -3.66 10.16
N LEU A 227 -14.57 -4.84 9.52
CA LEU A 227 -13.86 -6.00 10.06
C LEU A 227 -12.37 -5.81 9.88
N ASP A 228 -11.56 -6.40 10.75
CA ASP A 228 -10.10 -6.36 10.61
C ASP A 228 -9.70 -7.07 9.31
N PRO A 229 -9.18 -6.36 8.30
CA PRO A 229 -8.79 -6.97 7.03
C PRO A 229 -7.64 -7.97 7.21
N ASN A 230 -6.81 -7.77 8.24
CA ASN A 230 -5.64 -8.58 8.53
C ASN A 230 -5.95 -9.79 9.42
N ASN A 231 -7.20 -9.91 9.91
CA ASN A 231 -7.62 -11.03 10.73
C ASN A 231 -8.55 -11.99 9.94
N PRO A 232 -8.09 -13.21 9.61
CA PRO A 232 -8.90 -14.19 8.89
C PRO A 232 -10.04 -14.78 9.76
N ARG A 233 -9.98 -14.66 11.08
CA ARG A 233 -10.99 -15.24 11.99
C ARG A 233 -12.17 -14.30 12.15
N LYS A 234 -13.25 -14.61 11.43
CA LYS A 234 -14.52 -13.90 11.49
C LYS A 234 -15.57 -14.76 12.20
N VAL A 235 -16.34 -14.15 13.09
CA VAL A 235 -17.38 -14.81 13.90
C VAL A 235 -18.67 -14.01 13.86
N TYR A 236 -19.80 -14.64 14.17
CA TYR A 236 -21.05 -13.94 14.43
C TYR A 236 -21.19 -13.68 15.93
N THR A 237 -21.47 -12.43 16.31
CA THR A 237 -21.83 -12.06 17.66
C THR A 237 -23.21 -12.63 18.02
N ARG A 238 -23.55 -12.64 19.30
CA ARG A 238 -24.87 -13.12 19.78
C ARG A 238 -26.04 -12.38 19.14
N ASP A 239 -25.80 -11.14 18.71
CA ASP A 239 -26.79 -10.26 18.11
C ASP A 239 -26.87 -10.41 16.58
N GLY A 240 -26.18 -11.42 16.02
CA GLY A 240 -26.18 -11.77 14.60
C GLY A 240 -25.26 -10.92 13.72
N ARG A 241 -24.43 -10.04 14.30
CA ARG A 241 -23.49 -9.19 13.55
C ARG A 241 -22.16 -9.91 13.36
N THR A 242 -21.47 -9.68 12.25
CA THR A 242 -20.12 -10.24 12.01
C THR A 242 -19.04 -9.46 12.79
N ALA A 243 -18.06 -10.11 13.39
CA ALA A 243 -16.94 -9.47 14.09
C ALA A 243 -15.64 -10.25 13.85
N SER A 244 -14.50 -9.61 14.08
CA SER A 244 -13.20 -10.28 14.06
C SER A 244 -12.93 -10.89 15.43
N GLU A 245 -12.36 -12.10 15.49
CA GLU A 245 -11.99 -12.76 16.75
C GLU A 245 -10.46 -12.75 16.93
N ALA A 246 -10.01 -12.23 18.06
CA ALA A 246 -8.62 -12.30 18.51
C ALA A 246 -8.52 -13.13 19.79
N ILE A 247 -7.35 -13.76 19.99
CA ILE A 247 -7.06 -14.56 21.17
C ILE A 247 -5.82 -13.99 21.84
N VAL A 248 -5.93 -13.66 23.12
CA VAL A 248 -4.78 -13.40 23.99
C VAL A 248 -4.43 -14.71 24.68
N PRO A 249 -3.21 -15.25 24.46
CA PRO A 249 -2.78 -16.53 25.02
C PRO A 249 -2.55 -16.48 26.54
#